data_AF-A0A8J5QJH5-F1
#
_entry.id   AF-A0A8J5QJH5-F1
#
_cell.length_a   1.000
_cell.length_b   1.000
_cell.length_c   1.000
_cell.angle_alpha   90.00
_cell.angle_beta   90.00
_cell.angle_gamma   90.00
#
_symmetry.space_group_name_H-M   'P 1'
#
loop_
_entity.id
_entity.type
_entity.pdbx_description
1 polymer ?
#
loop_
_entity_poly.entity_id
_entity_poly.type
_entity_poly.pdbx_seq_one_letter_code
_entity_poly.pdbx_strand_id
1 'polypeptide(L)'
;MGKAKKVRVSKGDTLPAKVPLADQLEGDGIVKSKNRNKIRFRAEENESQFSEIGSIQMDDMHPLLKESFEKMKPILSVYRSGALPKLFKFIPSMKNWEQVLYILDPPSWTAAAMYQATRIFASNLKENMAQRFYNLVLLPRVRDDLAEYKRLNFHLYQAVRKALYKPRGFMKGFLLPLLESGDCTLREAIIIGSIVAKNSIPMLESAAALLKIAEMGELPVLWHQALLTFAQRYKSDISSEQREALLELLKRQYHHTLTAEIRRELQHAKCRDVEGIEPMEAN
;
A
#
# COMPACT_ATOMS: atom_id res chain seq x y z
N MET A 1 -25.67 50.54 -48.81
CA MET A 1 -24.31 51.04 -49.12
C MET A 1 -23.32 50.29 -48.26
N GLY A 2 -22.24 49.76 -48.85
CA GLY A 2 -21.23 48.97 -48.13
C GLY A 2 -20.70 47.81 -48.99
N LYS A 3 -20.08 48.16 -50.12
CA LYS A 3 -19.49 47.20 -51.06
C LYS A 3 -18.19 46.61 -50.49
N ALA A 4 -18.05 45.30 -50.71
CA ALA A 4 -16.88 44.41 -50.64
C ALA A 4 -15.47 45.02 -50.43
N LYS A 5 -14.68 44.38 -49.57
CA LYS A 5 -13.21 44.38 -49.67
C LYS A 5 -12.70 42.98 -50.05
N LYS A 6 -11.99 42.96 -51.18
CA LYS A 6 -11.41 41.83 -51.91
C LYS A 6 -10.51 40.94 -51.03
N VAL A 7 -10.76 39.64 -51.06
CA VAL A 7 -9.74 38.61 -50.77
C VAL A 7 -8.89 38.47 -52.03
N ARG A 8 -7.59 38.78 -51.94
CA ARG A 8 -6.62 38.47 -52.98
C ARG A 8 -6.14 37.03 -52.76
N VAL A 9 -6.40 36.16 -53.73
CA VAL A 9 -5.70 34.90 -53.93
C VAL A 9 -4.48 35.21 -54.79
N SER A 10 -3.28 34.83 -54.31
CA SER A 10 -2.04 34.84 -55.07
C SER A 10 -1.55 33.40 -55.22
N LYS A 11 -1.36 33.00 -56.47
CA LYS A 11 -0.96 31.68 -56.98
C LYS A 11 0.45 31.26 -56.57
N GLY A 12 0.71 29.95 -56.63
CA GLY A 12 2.01 29.43 -57.07
C GLY A 12 2.61 28.35 -56.20
N ASP A 13 2.15 27.11 -56.41
CA ASP A 13 2.95 25.88 -56.57
C ASP A 13 4.29 25.75 -55.82
N THR A 14 4.33 24.84 -54.84
CA THR A 14 5.12 23.59 -54.87
C THR A 14 4.99 22.89 -53.52
N LEU A 15 4.58 21.62 -53.52
CA LEU A 15 4.58 20.75 -52.34
C LEU A 15 6.03 20.60 -51.84
N PRO A 16 6.38 20.92 -50.58
CA PRO A 16 7.68 20.53 -50.06
C PRO A 16 7.62 19.06 -49.62
N ALA A 17 8.70 18.36 -49.95
CA ALA A 17 8.90 16.93 -49.76
C ALA A 17 8.68 16.48 -48.30
N LYS A 18 8.25 15.22 -48.12
CA LYS A 18 8.22 14.54 -46.83
C LYS A 18 9.65 14.46 -46.28
N VAL A 19 9.99 15.36 -45.36
CA VAL A 19 11.23 15.28 -44.59
C VAL A 19 11.05 14.23 -43.48
N PRO A 20 12.05 13.37 -43.20
CA PRO A 20 11.97 12.39 -42.11
C PRO A 20 11.79 13.07 -40.75
N LEU A 21 10.98 12.47 -39.88
CA LEU A 21 10.61 12.97 -38.54
C LEU A 21 11.81 13.21 -37.61
N ALA A 22 12.98 12.67 -37.94
CA ALA A 22 14.22 12.86 -37.19
C ALA A 22 14.77 14.30 -37.26
N ASP A 23 14.63 14.96 -38.41
CA ASP A 23 15.24 16.28 -38.65
C ASP A 23 14.38 17.45 -38.13
N GLN A 24 13.16 17.17 -37.64
CA GLN A 24 12.30 18.16 -36.96
C GLN A 24 12.54 18.23 -35.44
N LEU A 25 13.42 17.39 -34.88
CA LEU A 25 13.66 17.31 -33.43
C LEU A 25 14.90 18.06 -32.92
N GLU A 26 15.72 18.65 -33.80
CA GLU A 26 16.92 19.39 -33.38
C GLU A 26 16.74 20.92 -33.28
N GLY A 27 15.54 21.44 -33.53
CA GLY A 27 15.31 22.89 -33.62
C GLY A 27 14.77 23.61 -32.39
N ASP A 28 14.11 22.93 -31.44
CA ASP A 28 13.39 23.63 -30.36
C ASP A 28 13.69 23.05 -28.97
N GLY A 29 14.49 23.82 -28.23
CA GLY A 29 14.34 24.10 -26.79
C GLY A 29 13.88 22.97 -25.88
N ILE A 30 14.88 22.29 -25.31
CA ILE A 30 14.89 21.61 -24.01
C ILE A 30 13.74 22.05 -23.07
N VAL A 31 12.68 21.23 -22.96
CA VAL A 31 11.81 21.23 -21.78
C VAL A 31 12.43 20.28 -20.76
N LYS A 32 13.27 20.81 -19.86
CA LYS A 32 13.77 20.03 -18.72
C LYS A 32 12.59 19.52 -17.90
N SER A 33 12.53 18.20 -17.78
CA SER A 33 11.59 17.41 -16.97
C SER A 33 11.38 18.02 -15.57
N LYS A 34 10.21 18.63 -15.34
CA LYS A 34 9.72 19.00 -14.01
C LYS A 34 9.50 17.77 -13.10
N ASN A 35 9.54 16.55 -13.64
CA ASN A 35 9.25 15.33 -12.90
C ASN A 35 10.43 14.78 -12.11
N ARG A 36 11.68 14.98 -12.55
CA ARG A 36 12.85 14.50 -11.79
C ARG A 36 13.02 15.23 -10.46
N ASN A 37 12.86 16.56 -10.47
CA ASN A 37 12.89 17.33 -9.22
C ASN A 37 11.69 16.96 -8.32
N LYS A 38 10.49 16.79 -8.86
CA LYS A 38 9.31 16.39 -8.07
C LYS A 38 9.44 15.00 -7.42
N ILE A 39 10.10 14.05 -8.08
CA ILE A 39 10.37 12.72 -7.52
C ILE A 39 11.46 12.81 -6.45
N ARG A 40 12.51 13.60 -6.69
CA ARG A 40 13.61 13.80 -5.74
C ARG A 40 13.16 14.54 -4.48
N PHE A 41 12.40 15.64 -4.62
CA PHE A 41 11.79 16.36 -3.50
C PHE A 41 10.86 15.47 -2.66
N ARG A 42 10.16 14.52 -3.29
CA ARG A 42 9.23 13.60 -2.60
C ARG A 42 9.94 12.41 -1.94
N ALA A 43 11.08 12.01 -2.48
CA ALA A 43 11.98 11.05 -1.84
C ALA A 43 12.72 11.70 -0.66
N GLU A 44 13.23 12.93 -0.84
CA GLU A 44 13.89 13.74 0.19
C GLU A 44 12.90 14.19 1.29
N GLU A 45 11.62 14.48 1.00
CA GLU A 45 10.57 14.68 2.03
C GLU A 45 10.26 13.39 2.79
N ASN A 46 10.24 12.23 2.12
CA ASN A 46 10.00 10.96 2.81
C ASN A 46 11.20 10.58 3.67
N GLU A 47 12.44 10.76 3.19
CA GLU A 47 13.66 10.50 3.96
C GLU A 47 13.87 11.51 5.10
N SER A 48 13.57 12.79 4.89
CA SER A 48 13.65 13.80 5.96
C SER A 48 12.56 13.64 7.03
N GLN A 49 11.38 13.10 6.68
CA GLN A 49 10.37 12.72 7.69
C GLN A 49 10.68 11.39 8.38
N PHE A 50 11.49 10.53 7.77
CA PHE A 50 12.00 9.32 8.40
C PHE A 50 13.23 9.59 9.28
N SER A 51 13.94 10.71 9.13
CA SER A 51 15.14 11.01 9.91
C SER A 51 14.91 11.80 11.21
N GLU A 52 13.68 12.26 11.51
CA GLU A 52 13.30 12.72 12.86
C GLU A 52 13.02 11.53 13.82
N ILE A 53 13.86 10.50 13.77
CA ILE A 53 13.84 9.33 14.66
C ILE A 53 14.66 9.57 15.95
N GLY A 54 15.37 10.70 16.08
CA GLY A 54 16.40 10.89 17.12
C GLY A 54 16.02 11.65 18.39
N SER A 55 14.93 12.40 18.43
CA SER A 55 14.55 13.11 19.66
C SER A 55 13.06 13.40 19.67
N ILE A 56 12.34 12.71 20.57
CA ILE A 56 11.13 13.30 21.13
C ILE A 56 11.63 14.54 21.88
N GLN A 57 11.78 15.68 21.21
CA GLN A 57 11.78 16.95 21.90
C GLN A 57 10.43 16.99 22.60
N MET A 58 10.41 16.71 23.91
CA MET A 58 9.26 16.96 24.76
C MET A 58 9.07 18.47 24.75
N ASP A 59 8.35 18.96 23.75
CA ASP A 59 7.85 20.32 23.73
C ASP A 59 7.06 20.51 25.02
N ASP A 60 7.29 21.64 25.70
CA ASP A 60 6.82 21.86 27.07
C ASP A 60 5.29 21.95 27.06
N MET A 61 4.63 20.80 27.23
CA MET A 61 3.17 20.75 27.25
C MET A 61 2.67 21.45 28.50
N HIS A 62 1.72 22.38 28.31
CA HIS A 62 1.12 23.12 29.42
C HIS A 62 0.64 22.16 30.53
N PRO A 63 1.05 22.36 31.80
CA PRO A 63 0.82 21.40 32.89
C PRO A 63 -0.65 20.97 33.06
N LEU A 64 -1.58 21.90 32.89
CA LEU A 64 -3.02 21.63 32.97
C LEU A 64 -3.51 20.63 31.90
N LEU A 65 -2.95 20.71 30.69
CA LEU A 65 -3.31 19.82 29.60
C LEU A 65 -2.74 18.41 29.86
N LYS A 66 -1.52 18.33 30.40
CA LYS A 66 -0.91 17.07 30.85
C LYS A 66 -1.76 16.38 31.92
N GLU A 67 -2.18 17.12 32.95
CA GLU A 67 -3.06 16.59 34.00
C GLU A 67 -4.40 16.08 33.44
N SER A 68 -4.94 16.78 32.43
CA SER A 68 -6.17 16.38 31.76
C SER A 68 -6.03 15.06 30.97
N PHE A 69 -4.87 14.83 30.33
CA PHE A 69 -4.58 13.56 29.67
C PHE A 69 -4.33 12.42 30.66
N GLU A 70 -3.61 12.69 31.75
CA GLU A 70 -3.38 11.72 32.83
C GLU A 70 -4.71 11.20 33.41
N LYS A 71 -5.69 12.09 33.62
CA LYS A 71 -7.04 11.72 34.07
C LYS A 71 -7.82 10.82 33.09
N MET A 72 -7.41 10.73 31.82
CA MET A 72 -8.06 9.86 30.83
C MET A 72 -7.53 8.43 30.84
N LYS A 73 -6.32 8.16 31.34
CA LYS A 73 -5.76 6.80 31.47
C LYS A 73 -6.72 5.80 32.13
N PRO A 74 -7.23 6.05 33.36
CA PRO A 74 -8.10 5.09 34.04
C PRO A 74 -9.42 4.87 33.29
N ILE A 75 -9.87 5.85 32.49
CA ILE A 75 -11.07 5.73 31.67
C ILE A 75 -10.82 4.74 30.53
N LEU A 76 -9.67 4.84 29.86
CA LEU A 76 -9.32 4.00 28.71
C LEU A 76 -9.02 2.55 29.11
N SER A 77 -8.49 2.33 30.32
CA SER A 77 -8.17 0.99 30.85
C SER A 77 -9.38 0.16 31.28
N VAL A 78 -10.54 0.80 31.52
CA VAL A 78 -11.80 0.12 31.84
C VAL A 78 -12.89 0.32 30.79
N TYR A 79 -12.61 1.06 29.71
CA TYR A 79 -13.59 1.39 28.69
C TYR A 79 -14.22 0.14 28.04
N ARG A 80 -15.54 0.17 27.86
CA ARG A 80 -16.29 -0.89 27.16
C ARG A 80 -17.12 -0.35 26.01
N SER A 81 -17.85 0.74 26.25
CA SER A 81 -18.80 1.32 25.31
C SER A 81 -19.06 2.80 25.62
N GLY A 82 -19.74 3.48 24.70
CA GLY A 82 -20.13 4.89 24.87
C GLY A 82 -19.20 5.87 24.16
N ALA A 83 -19.48 7.17 24.32
CA ALA A 83 -18.67 8.20 23.67
C ALA A 83 -17.34 8.39 24.39
N LEU A 84 -16.24 8.38 23.63
CA LEU A 84 -14.95 8.83 24.17
C LEU A 84 -14.97 10.34 24.48
N PRO A 85 -14.19 10.80 25.48
CA PRO A 85 -14.05 12.20 25.82
C PRO A 85 -13.73 13.07 24.60
N LYS A 86 -14.28 14.29 24.55
CA LYS A 86 -14.03 15.25 23.46
C LYS A 86 -12.54 15.54 23.29
N LEU A 87 -11.81 15.63 24.40
CA LEU A 87 -10.37 15.85 24.40
C LEU A 87 -9.61 14.73 23.67
N PHE A 88 -10.00 13.47 23.88
CA PHE A 88 -9.40 12.34 23.16
C PHE A 88 -9.65 12.42 21.64
N LYS A 89 -10.86 12.81 21.23
CA LYS A 89 -11.22 12.94 19.81
C LYS A 89 -10.44 14.06 19.10
N PHE A 90 -9.91 15.02 19.83
CA PHE A 90 -9.13 16.14 19.29
C PHE A 90 -7.65 15.80 19.09
N ILE A 91 -7.15 14.70 19.65
CA ILE A 91 -5.73 14.31 19.58
C ILE A 91 -5.18 14.26 18.15
N PRO A 92 -5.87 13.69 17.14
CA PRO A 92 -5.35 13.65 15.77
C PRO A 92 -5.10 15.03 15.13
N SER A 93 -5.71 16.09 15.66
CA SER A 93 -5.53 17.46 15.17
C SER A 93 -4.34 18.18 15.82
N MET A 94 -3.73 17.60 16.85
CA MET A 94 -2.59 18.17 17.56
C MET A 94 -1.30 17.90 16.80
N LYS A 95 -0.35 18.85 16.84
CA LYS A 95 0.99 18.66 16.27
C LYS A 95 1.77 17.60 17.03
N ASN A 96 1.63 17.59 18.36
CA ASN A 96 2.33 16.73 19.30
C ASN A 96 1.51 15.50 19.73
N TRP A 97 0.66 14.97 18.84
CA TRP A 97 -0.24 13.84 19.14
C TRP A 97 0.50 12.59 19.64
N GLU A 98 1.74 12.35 19.22
CA GLU A 98 2.56 11.22 19.68
C GLU A 98 2.96 11.34 21.15
N GLN A 99 3.37 12.53 21.59
CA GLN A 99 3.66 12.79 23.00
C GLN A 99 2.41 12.61 23.86
N VAL A 100 1.26 13.06 23.36
CA VAL A 100 -0.03 12.88 24.03
C VAL A 100 -0.38 11.40 24.13
N LEU A 101 -0.17 10.62 23.06
CA LEU A 101 -0.38 9.17 23.11
C LEU A 101 0.56 8.48 24.09
N TYR A 102 1.83 8.86 24.12
CA TYR A 102 2.78 8.34 25.11
C TYR A 102 2.27 8.58 26.54
N ILE A 103 1.77 9.78 26.81
CA ILE A 103 1.13 10.07 28.09
C ILE A 103 -0.09 9.19 28.29
N LEU A 104 -0.93 8.92 27.30
CA LEU A 104 -2.13 8.10 27.50
C LEU A 104 -1.89 6.60 27.70
N ASP A 105 -0.64 6.14 27.60
CA ASP A 105 -0.23 4.75 27.85
C ASP A 105 -1.07 3.71 27.07
N PRO A 106 -0.92 3.61 25.74
CA PRO A 106 -1.76 2.75 24.90
C PRO A 106 -1.75 1.24 25.25
N PRO A 107 -0.66 0.64 25.78
CA PRO A 107 -0.66 -0.73 26.25
C PRO A 107 -1.73 -1.03 27.30
N SER A 108 -2.03 -0.09 28.22
CA SER A 108 -3.03 -0.29 29.27
C SER A 108 -4.48 -0.13 28.80
N TRP A 109 -4.72 0.25 27.54
CA TRP A 109 -6.07 0.43 27.02
C TRP A 109 -6.79 -0.91 26.89
N THR A 110 -8.12 -0.89 27.08
CA THR A 110 -8.94 -2.04 26.68
C THR A 110 -8.93 -2.25 25.17
N ALA A 111 -9.21 -3.48 24.72
CA ALA A 111 -9.40 -3.76 23.29
C ALA A 111 -10.51 -2.89 22.66
N ALA A 112 -11.57 -2.61 23.42
CA ALA A 112 -12.66 -1.72 22.99
C ALA A 112 -12.18 -0.27 22.81
N ALA A 113 -11.34 0.25 23.71
CA ALA A 113 -10.73 1.57 23.56
C ALA A 113 -9.81 1.61 22.34
N MET A 114 -8.99 0.59 22.13
CA MET A 114 -8.10 0.48 20.98
C MET A 114 -8.86 0.51 19.65
N TYR A 115 -10.02 -0.15 19.57
CA TYR A 115 -10.89 -0.08 18.40
C TYR A 115 -11.40 1.35 18.15
N GLN A 116 -11.91 2.01 19.18
CA GLN A 116 -12.44 3.37 19.05
C GLN A 116 -11.34 4.37 18.68
N ALA A 117 -10.16 4.23 19.30
CA ALA A 117 -8.98 5.00 18.97
C ALA A 117 -8.61 4.79 17.49
N THR A 118 -8.42 3.55 17.06
CA THR A 118 -8.08 3.24 15.68
C THR A 118 -9.07 3.85 14.69
N ARG A 119 -10.37 3.80 14.99
CA ARG A 119 -11.40 4.44 14.15
C ARG A 119 -11.24 5.95 14.05
N ILE A 120 -10.96 6.64 15.16
CA ILE A 120 -10.77 8.09 15.21
C ILE A 120 -9.47 8.50 14.50
N PHE A 121 -8.38 7.79 14.77
CA PHE A 121 -7.07 8.08 14.20
C PHE A 121 -7.06 7.79 12.70
N ALA A 122 -7.62 6.65 12.27
CA ALA A 122 -7.74 6.31 10.85
C ALA A 122 -8.62 7.28 10.06
N SER A 123 -9.59 7.97 10.67
CA SER A 123 -10.42 8.96 9.95
C SER A 123 -9.80 10.36 9.92
N ASN A 124 -9.03 10.76 10.94
CA ASN A 124 -8.60 12.15 11.10
C ASN A 124 -7.11 12.38 10.81
N LEU A 125 -6.26 11.36 10.91
CA LEU A 125 -4.84 11.51 10.61
C LEU A 125 -4.56 11.53 9.10
N LYS A 126 -3.44 12.17 8.73
CA LYS A 126 -2.83 12.03 7.40
C LYS A 126 -2.13 10.67 7.28
N GLU A 127 -1.89 10.21 6.07
CA GLU A 127 -1.36 8.87 5.78
C GLU A 127 -0.04 8.55 6.50
N ASN A 128 0.92 9.47 6.49
CA ASN A 128 2.21 9.27 7.18
C ASN A 128 2.03 9.19 8.70
N MET A 129 1.11 9.97 9.27
CA MET A 129 0.81 9.93 10.70
C MET A 129 0.06 8.66 11.08
N ALA A 130 -0.90 8.24 10.25
CA ALA A 130 -1.63 6.99 10.45
C ALA A 130 -0.69 5.77 10.39
N GLN A 131 0.28 5.79 9.47
CA GLN A 131 1.34 4.78 9.42
C GLN A 131 2.08 4.67 10.76
N ARG A 132 2.48 5.80 11.35
CA ARG A 132 3.16 5.85 12.65
C ARG A 132 2.27 5.33 13.78
N PHE A 133 0.99 5.71 13.81
CA PHE A 133 0.03 5.17 14.78
C PHE A 133 -0.11 3.64 14.66
N TYR A 134 -0.19 3.12 13.43
CA TYR A 134 -0.30 1.67 13.23
C TYR A 134 0.96 0.94 13.69
N ASN A 135 2.15 1.49 13.42
CA ASN A 135 3.42 0.85 13.77
C ASN A 135 3.71 0.91 15.27
N LEU A 136 3.49 2.07 15.90
CA LEU A 136 3.88 2.30 17.29
C LEU A 136 2.83 1.84 18.31
N VAL A 137 1.55 1.74 17.91
CA VAL A 137 0.45 1.46 18.84
C VAL A 137 -0.33 0.22 18.45
N LEU A 138 -0.87 0.16 17.23
CA LEU A 138 -1.79 -0.91 16.86
C LEU A 138 -1.07 -2.25 16.65
N LEU A 139 0.07 -2.25 15.95
CA LEU A 139 0.82 -3.45 15.62
C LEU A 139 1.34 -4.17 16.89
N PRO A 140 2.09 -3.52 17.81
CA PRO A 140 2.57 -4.18 19.02
C PRO A 140 1.41 -4.77 19.83
N ARG A 141 0.34 -4.00 20.00
CA ARG A 141 -0.84 -4.45 20.74
C ARG A 141 -1.51 -5.70 20.14
N VAL A 142 -1.58 -5.79 18.80
CA VAL A 142 -2.14 -6.96 18.13
C VAL A 142 -1.22 -8.17 18.28
N ARG A 143 0.10 -7.97 18.20
CA ARG A 143 1.07 -9.04 18.40
C ARG A 143 1.05 -9.58 19.83
N ASP A 144 0.97 -8.70 20.83
CA ASP A 144 0.87 -9.08 22.24
C ASP A 144 -0.36 -9.96 22.52
N ASP A 145 -1.54 -9.54 22.02
CA ASP A 145 -2.80 -10.29 22.19
C ASP A 145 -2.73 -11.67 21.52
N LEU A 146 -2.10 -11.77 20.35
CA LEU A 146 -1.90 -13.03 19.62
C LEU A 146 -0.87 -13.94 20.29
N ALA A 147 0.19 -13.36 20.84
CA ALA A 147 1.22 -14.09 21.58
C ALA A 147 0.64 -14.70 22.86
N GLU A 148 -0.19 -13.95 23.60
CA GLU A 148 -0.79 -14.35 24.87
C GLU A 148 -1.96 -15.33 24.67
N TYR A 149 -3.01 -14.93 23.94
CA TYR A 149 -4.28 -15.67 23.88
C TYR A 149 -4.37 -16.67 22.73
N LYS A 150 -3.41 -16.63 21.78
CA LYS A 150 -3.43 -17.44 20.55
C LYS A 150 -4.70 -17.26 19.69
N ARG A 151 -5.50 -16.22 19.96
CA ARG A 151 -6.69 -15.81 19.22
C ARG A 151 -6.81 -14.31 19.36
N LEU A 152 -7.18 -13.61 18.29
CA LEU A 152 -7.31 -12.16 18.31
C LEU A 152 -8.64 -11.74 18.95
N ASN A 153 -8.59 -10.81 19.90
CA ASN A 153 -9.79 -10.18 20.46
C ASN A 153 -10.67 -9.58 19.35
N PHE A 154 -11.99 -9.71 19.49
CA PHE A 154 -12.96 -9.20 18.51
C PHE A 154 -12.78 -7.70 18.21
N HIS A 155 -12.57 -6.87 19.23
CA HIS A 155 -12.38 -5.43 19.02
C HIS A 155 -11.05 -5.11 18.34
N LEU A 156 -9.98 -5.86 18.62
CA LEU A 156 -8.70 -5.71 17.92
C LEU A 156 -8.83 -6.14 16.45
N TYR A 157 -9.55 -7.23 16.17
CA TYR A 157 -9.87 -7.62 14.80
C TYR A 157 -10.64 -6.51 14.06
N GLN A 158 -11.62 -5.89 14.72
CA GLN A 158 -12.33 -4.73 14.17
C GLN A 158 -11.42 -3.49 14.01
N ALA A 159 -10.44 -3.30 14.89
CA ALA A 159 -9.47 -2.21 14.84
C ALA A 159 -8.59 -2.33 13.58
N VAL A 160 -8.00 -3.50 13.35
CA VAL A 160 -7.21 -3.80 12.15
C VAL A 160 -8.07 -3.64 10.89
N ARG A 161 -9.33 -4.10 10.91
CA ARG A 161 -10.26 -3.85 9.79
C ARG A 161 -10.55 -2.37 9.54
N LYS A 162 -10.57 -1.53 10.57
CA LYS A 162 -10.72 -0.08 10.41
C LYS A 162 -9.44 0.60 9.95
N ALA A 163 -8.27 0.10 10.33
CA ALA A 163 -6.98 0.61 9.85
C ALA A 163 -6.87 0.51 8.30
N LEU A 164 -7.46 -0.54 7.71
CA LEU A 164 -7.52 -0.73 6.26
C LEU A 164 -8.31 0.34 5.48
N TYR A 165 -9.07 1.21 6.15
CA TYR A 165 -9.69 2.38 5.51
C TYR A 165 -8.65 3.43 5.07
N LYS A 166 -7.40 3.29 5.53
CA LYS A 166 -6.22 3.99 5.00
C LYS A 166 -5.20 2.97 4.48
N PRO A 167 -5.40 2.41 3.27
CA PRO A 167 -4.60 1.30 2.75
C PRO A 167 -3.10 1.58 2.74
N ARG A 168 -2.69 2.77 2.28
CA ARG A 168 -1.27 3.13 2.20
C ARG A 168 -0.59 3.14 3.58
N GLY A 169 -1.26 3.73 4.57
CA GLY A 169 -0.77 3.74 5.95
C GLY A 169 -0.74 2.33 6.54
N PHE A 170 -1.77 1.52 6.27
CA PHE A 170 -1.84 0.13 6.73
C PHE A 170 -0.71 -0.74 6.13
N MET A 171 -0.46 -0.66 4.82
CA MET A 171 0.59 -1.46 4.19
C MET A 171 1.96 -1.17 4.79
N LYS A 172 2.33 0.12 4.88
CA LYS A 172 3.65 0.53 5.36
C LYS A 172 3.81 0.53 6.89
N GLY A 173 2.71 0.65 7.63
CA GLY A 173 2.73 0.82 9.08
C GLY A 173 2.28 -0.40 9.86
N PHE A 174 1.69 -1.39 9.19
CA PHE A 174 1.20 -2.61 9.83
C PHE A 174 1.65 -3.86 9.09
N LEU A 175 1.30 -4.01 7.80
CA LEU A 175 1.54 -5.26 7.07
C LEU A 175 3.03 -5.51 6.80
N LEU A 176 3.73 -4.55 6.18
CA LEU A 176 5.14 -4.71 5.83
C LEU A 176 6.02 -4.82 7.09
N PRO A 177 5.88 -3.98 8.14
CA PRO A 177 6.66 -4.15 9.37
C PRO A 177 6.43 -5.51 10.05
N LEU A 178 5.20 -6.04 10.02
CA LEU A 178 4.93 -7.38 10.53
C LEU A 178 5.73 -8.44 9.76
N LEU A 179 5.80 -8.36 8.44
CA LEU A 179 6.52 -9.33 7.61
C LEU A 179 8.04 -9.15 7.68
N GLU A 180 8.52 -7.91 7.70
CA GLU A 180 9.94 -7.55 7.74
C GLU A 180 10.60 -7.83 9.11
N SER A 181 9.80 -7.99 10.17
CA SER A 181 10.32 -8.28 11.51
C SER A 181 11.01 -9.65 11.63
N GLY A 182 10.73 -10.59 10.72
CA GLY A 182 11.33 -11.93 10.69
C GLY A 182 10.83 -12.90 11.77
N ASP A 183 10.00 -12.43 12.71
CA ASP A 183 9.39 -13.25 13.78
C ASP A 183 7.87 -13.40 13.60
N CYS A 184 7.35 -13.13 12.40
CA CYS A 184 5.93 -13.31 12.07
C CYS A 184 5.55 -14.79 12.09
N THR A 185 4.65 -15.15 12.98
CA THR A 185 4.17 -16.53 13.15
C THR A 185 3.10 -16.89 12.11
N LEU A 186 2.95 -18.19 11.82
CA LEU A 186 1.88 -18.70 10.94
C LEU A 186 0.49 -18.25 11.39
N ARG A 187 0.27 -18.14 12.71
CA ARG A 187 -1.02 -17.74 13.27
C ARG A 187 -1.29 -16.25 13.07
N GLU A 188 -0.30 -15.39 13.25
CA GLU A 188 -0.39 -13.97 12.89
C GLU A 188 -0.72 -13.83 11.40
N ALA A 189 0.05 -14.50 10.54
CA ALA A 189 -0.15 -14.46 9.09
C ALA A 189 -1.55 -14.90 8.65
N ILE A 190 -2.09 -16.00 9.21
CA ILE A 190 -3.44 -16.48 8.88
C ILE A 190 -4.51 -15.47 9.31
N ILE A 191 -4.41 -14.90 10.52
CA ILE A 191 -5.43 -13.98 11.04
C ILE A 191 -5.40 -12.66 10.27
N ILE A 192 -4.22 -12.07 10.09
CA ILE A 192 -4.06 -10.81 9.33
C ILE A 192 -4.40 -11.02 7.86
N GLY A 193 -3.96 -12.14 7.26
CA GLY A 193 -4.31 -12.53 5.89
C GLY A 193 -5.83 -12.64 5.70
N SER A 194 -6.56 -13.18 6.69
CA SER A 194 -8.02 -13.23 6.64
C SER A 194 -8.70 -11.85 6.64
N ILE A 195 -8.08 -10.85 7.28
CA ILE A 195 -8.59 -9.48 7.33
C ILE A 195 -8.36 -8.79 5.98
N VAL A 196 -7.16 -8.97 5.40
CA VAL A 196 -6.80 -8.46 4.08
C VAL A 196 -7.72 -9.07 3.01
N ALA A 197 -7.95 -10.38 3.04
CA ALA A 197 -8.80 -11.07 2.07
C ALA A 197 -10.28 -10.65 2.11
N LYS A 198 -10.80 -10.22 3.27
CA LYS A 198 -12.21 -9.85 3.46
C LYS A 198 -12.52 -8.38 3.17
N ASN A 199 -11.50 -7.56 2.93
CA ASN A 199 -11.67 -6.13 2.74
C ASN A 199 -11.19 -5.72 1.34
N SER A 200 -11.93 -4.83 0.68
CA SER A 200 -11.52 -4.30 -0.62
C SER A 200 -10.37 -3.29 -0.46
N ILE A 201 -9.28 -3.50 -1.20
CA ILE A 201 -8.08 -2.68 -1.15
C ILE A 201 -7.81 -2.14 -2.56
N PRO A 202 -7.52 -0.84 -2.74
CA PRO A 202 -7.18 -0.27 -4.03
C PRO A 202 -6.01 -0.99 -4.71
N MET A 203 -6.08 -1.09 -6.04
CA MET A 203 -5.13 -1.87 -6.84
C MET A 203 -3.68 -1.43 -6.68
N LEU A 204 -3.41 -0.11 -6.64
CA LEU A 204 -2.05 0.42 -6.58
C LEU A 204 -1.35 0.03 -5.27
N GLU A 205 -2.05 0.19 -4.14
CA GLU A 205 -1.54 -0.19 -2.83
C GLU A 205 -1.37 -1.72 -2.70
N SER A 206 -2.29 -2.50 -3.26
CA SER A 206 -2.16 -3.97 -3.33
C SER A 206 -0.95 -4.41 -4.16
N ALA A 207 -0.75 -3.82 -5.34
CA ALA A 207 0.37 -4.15 -6.21
C ALA A 207 1.72 -3.78 -5.57
N ALA A 208 1.81 -2.60 -4.93
CA ALA A 208 3.02 -2.19 -4.23
C ALA A 208 3.37 -3.11 -3.05
N ALA A 209 2.36 -3.54 -2.27
CA ALA A 209 2.56 -4.49 -1.19
C ALA A 209 3.00 -5.86 -1.71
N LEU A 210 2.36 -6.37 -2.76
CA LEU A 210 2.71 -7.66 -3.35
C LEU A 210 4.14 -7.68 -3.91
N LEU A 211 4.56 -6.60 -4.58
CA LEU A 211 5.94 -6.45 -5.06
C LEU A 211 6.94 -6.50 -3.89
N LYS A 212 6.66 -5.78 -2.80
CA LYS A 212 7.54 -5.79 -1.62
C LYS A 212 7.61 -7.16 -0.97
N ILE A 213 6.49 -7.87 -0.86
CA ILE A 213 6.46 -9.23 -0.31
C ILE A 213 7.26 -10.20 -1.19
N ALA A 214 7.15 -10.07 -2.53
CA ALA A 214 7.90 -10.92 -3.46
C ALA A 214 9.43 -10.70 -3.37
N GLU A 215 9.88 -9.52 -2.94
CA GLU A 215 11.30 -9.20 -2.73
C GLU A 215 11.88 -9.75 -1.42
N MET A 216 11.06 -10.25 -0.48
CA MET A 216 11.50 -10.67 0.87
C MET A 216 12.27 -12.01 0.89
N GLY A 217 12.40 -12.72 -0.24
CA GLY A 217 13.30 -13.88 -0.39
C GLY A 217 12.86 -15.18 0.29
N GLU A 218 11.79 -15.16 1.09
CA GLU A 218 11.26 -16.37 1.74
C GLU A 218 10.19 -17.05 0.86
N LEU A 219 10.39 -18.33 0.56
CA LEU A 219 9.38 -19.14 -0.13
C LEU A 219 8.28 -19.51 0.87
N PRO A 220 7.01 -19.09 0.65
CA PRO A 220 5.94 -19.40 1.59
C PRO A 220 5.72 -20.91 1.70
N VAL A 221 5.23 -21.38 2.86
CA VAL A 221 4.75 -22.77 3.02
C VAL A 221 3.72 -23.16 1.96
N LEU A 222 2.92 -22.19 1.51
CA LEU A 222 1.89 -22.34 0.49
C LEU A 222 2.36 -21.87 -0.90
N TRP A 223 3.68 -21.91 -1.17
CA TRP A 223 4.26 -21.37 -2.41
C TRP A 223 3.61 -21.95 -3.67
N HIS A 224 3.42 -23.27 -3.75
CA HIS A 224 2.75 -23.89 -4.91
C HIS A 224 1.28 -23.44 -5.06
N GLN A 225 0.57 -23.18 -3.96
CA GLN A 225 -0.80 -22.66 -4.03
C GLN A 225 -0.84 -21.20 -4.50
N ALA A 226 0.12 -20.38 -4.03
CA ALA A 226 0.29 -19.01 -4.50
C ALA A 226 0.64 -18.97 -6.00
N LEU A 227 1.55 -19.84 -6.44
CA LEU A 227 1.91 -19.97 -7.85
C LEU A 227 0.75 -20.46 -8.72
N LEU A 228 -0.04 -21.43 -8.23
CA LEU A 228 -1.26 -21.88 -8.93
C LEU A 228 -2.26 -20.74 -9.09
N THR A 229 -2.51 -19.98 -8.01
CA THR A 229 -3.41 -18.81 -8.06
C THR A 229 -2.90 -17.77 -9.05
N PHE A 230 -1.58 -17.53 -9.08
CA PHE A 230 -0.95 -16.65 -10.07
C PHE A 230 -1.18 -17.15 -11.50
N ALA A 231 -0.91 -18.43 -11.78
CA ALA A 231 -1.11 -19.01 -13.11
C ALA A 231 -2.58 -18.99 -13.55
N GLN A 232 -3.52 -19.28 -12.64
CA GLN A 232 -4.95 -19.24 -12.93
C GLN A 232 -5.42 -17.83 -13.31
N ARG A 233 -4.87 -16.79 -12.67
CA ARG A 233 -5.34 -15.41 -12.80
C ARG A 233 -4.60 -14.59 -13.86
N TYR A 234 -3.29 -14.78 -14.00
CA TYR A 234 -2.38 -13.90 -14.75
C TYR A 234 -1.64 -14.59 -15.90
N LYS A 235 -2.02 -15.83 -16.27
CA LYS A 235 -1.40 -16.55 -17.41
C LYS A 235 -1.43 -15.81 -18.74
N SER A 236 -2.39 -14.90 -18.95
CA SER A 236 -2.46 -14.11 -20.18
C SER A 236 -1.54 -12.87 -20.16
N ASP A 237 -1.01 -12.50 -18.99
CA ASP A 237 -0.22 -11.29 -18.79
C ASP A 237 1.30 -11.55 -18.79
N ILE A 238 1.71 -12.82 -18.90
CA ILE A 238 3.12 -13.24 -18.93
C ILE A 238 3.62 -13.41 -20.38
N SER A 239 4.93 -13.22 -20.59
CA SER A 239 5.57 -13.51 -21.88
C SER A 239 5.83 -15.00 -22.09
N SER A 240 6.07 -15.39 -23.34
CA SER A 240 6.50 -16.75 -23.72
C SER A 240 7.76 -17.19 -22.97
N GLU A 241 8.76 -16.32 -22.87
CA GLU A 241 9.99 -16.54 -22.10
C GLU A 241 9.72 -16.74 -20.61
N GLN A 242 8.88 -15.90 -19.99
CA GLN A 242 8.51 -16.03 -18.57
C GLN A 242 7.77 -17.34 -18.30
N ARG A 243 6.85 -17.73 -19.20
CA ARG A 243 6.14 -19.01 -19.11
C ARG A 243 7.11 -20.18 -19.15
N GLU A 244 8.09 -20.17 -20.05
CA GLU A 244 9.10 -21.23 -20.16
C GLU A 244 9.96 -21.32 -18.91
N ALA A 245 10.39 -20.17 -18.36
CA ALA A 245 11.12 -20.12 -17.10
C ALA A 245 10.30 -20.70 -15.93
N LEU A 246 9.00 -20.42 -15.86
CA LEU A 246 8.10 -21.01 -14.84
C LEU A 246 7.92 -22.52 -15.03
N LEU A 247 7.83 -23.01 -16.27
CA LEU A 247 7.77 -24.45 -16.55
C LEU A 247 9.05 -25.17 -16.16
N GLU A 248 10.21 -24.54 -16.37
CA GLU A 248 11.51 -25.06 -15.94
C GLU A 248 11.62 -25.07 -14.40
N LEU A 249 11.13 -24.02 -13.74
CA LEU A 249 11.07 -23.95 -12.28
C LEU A 249 10.27 -25.12 -11.68
N LEU A 250 9.13 -25.49 -12.30
CA LEU A 250 8.30 -26.63 -11.86
C LEU A 250 8.98 -28.00 -12.02
N LYS A 251 10.03 -28.12 -12.85
CA LYS A 251 10.85 -29.34 -12.91
C LYS A 251 11.77 -29.45 -11.69
N ARG A 252 12.25 -28.32 -11.19
CA ARG A 252 13.13 -28.25 -10.01
C ARG A 252 12.37 -28.31 -8.69
N GLN A 253 11.22 -27.63 -8.61
CA GLN A 253 10.39 -27.52 -7.40
C GLN A 253 9.05 -28.23 -7.60
N TYR A 254 9.05 -29.55 -7.40
CA TYR A 254 7.90 -30.42 -7.64
C TYR A 254 6.99 -30.59 -6.43
N HIS A 255 5.68 -30.55 -6.66
CA HIS A 255 4.61 -30.88 -5.71
C HIS A 255 3.67 -31.92 -6.33
N HIS A 256 3.45 -33.01 -5.58
CA HIS A 256 2.74 -34.21 -6.04
C HIS A 256 1.34 -33.97 -6.64
N THR A 257 0.54 -33.07 -6.07
CA THR A 257 -0.77 -32.69 -6.63
C THR A 257 -0.73 -31.41 -7.48
N LEU A 258 -0.27 -30.30 -6.89
CA LEU A 258 -0.38 -28.96 -7.50
C LEU A 258 0.47 -28.76 -8.76
N THR A 259 1.64 -29.40 -8.91
CA THR A 259 2.51 -29.12 -10.06
C THR A 259 1.86 -29.49 -11.40
N ALA A 260 1.05 -30.56 -11.44
CA ALA A 260 0.34 -30.94 -12.65
C ALA A 260 -0.71 -29.88 -13.06
N GLU A 261 -1.42 -29.32 -12.08
CA GLU A 261 -2.40 -28.26 -12.30
C GLU A 261 -1.73 -26.96 -12.76
N ILE A 262 -0.66 -26.53 -12.09
CA ILE A 262 0.07 -25.30 -12.48
C ILE A 262 0.60 -25.44 -13.92
N ARG A 263 1.20 -26.59 -14.25
CA ARG A 263 1.69 -26.88 -15.60
C ARG A 263 0.57 -26.79 -16.64
N ARG A 264 -0.60 -27.39 -16.34
CA ARG A 264 -1.77 -27.34 -17.22
C ARG A 264 -2.20 -25.90 -17.47
N GLU A 265 -2.29 -25.06 -16.43
CA GLU A 265 -2.69 -23.66 -16.59
C GLU A 265 -1.68 -22.87 -17.44
N LEU A 266 -0.37 -23.08 -17.23
CA LEU A 266 0.68 -22.41 -18.00
C LEU A 266 0.76 -22.86 -19.46
N GLN A 267 0.50 -24.14 -19.75
CA GLN A 267 0.51 -24.65 -21.13
C GLN A 267 -0.65 -24.09 -21.96
N HIS A 268 -1.80 -23.85 -21.34
CA HIS A 268 -2.96 -23.23 -21.99
C HIS A 268 -2.92 -21.69 -21.98
N ALA A 269 -1.81 -21.09 -21.54
CA ALA A 269 -1.61 -19.65 -21.52
C ALA A 269 -1.48 -19.09 -22.95
N LYS A 270 -2.27 -18.06 -23.27
CA LYS A 270 -2.03 -17.18 -24.42
C LYS A 270 -1.11 -16.05 -23.96
N CYS A 271 0.18 -16.16 -24.26
CA CYS A 271 1.17 -15.18 -23.81
C CYS A 271 0.97 -13.83 -24.48
N ARG A 272 1.26 -12.74 -23.76
CA ARG A 272 1.00 -11.36 -24.22
C ARG A 272 1.82 -10.92 -25.44
N ASP A 273 2.95 -11.58 -25.68
CA ASP A 273 3.94 -11.29 -26.72
C ASP A 273 3.71 -12.10 -28.00
N VAL A 274 2.71 -12.99 -28.00
CA VAL A 274 2.34 -13.80 -29.15
C VAL A 274 1.09 -13.19 -29.76
N GLU A 275 1.26 -12.34 -30.77
CA GLU A 275 0.14 -11.83 -31.56
C GLU A 275 -0.63 -13.01 -32.18
N GLY A 276 -1.95 -13.02 -32.01
CA GLY A 276 -2.79 -14.02 -32.62
C GLY A 276 -2.63 -13.92 -34.13
N ILE A 277 -2.12 -14.98 -34.76
CA ILE A 277 -2.30 -15.17 -36.20
C ILE A 277 -3.81 -15.30 -36.38
N GLU A 278 -4.48 -14.20 -36.76
CA GLU A 278 -5.82 -14.29 -37.29
C GLU A 278 -5.74 -15.20 -38.52
N PRO A 279 -6.54 -16.27 -38.62
CA PRO A 279 -6.57 -17.07 -39.82
C PRO A 279 -7.03 -16.12 -40.95
N MET A 280 -6.17 -15.88 -41.93
CA MET A 280 -6.56 -15.19 -43.16
C MET A 280 -7.73 -15.97 -43.76
N GLU A 281 -8.93 -15.41 -43.68
CA GLU A 281 -10.08 -15.92 -44.42
C GLU A 281 -9.72 -15.86 -45.91
N ALA A 282 -9.55 -17.05 -46.50
CA ALA A 282 -9.36 -17.20 -47.92
C ALA A 282 -10.68 -16.84 -48.62
N ASN A 283 -10.74 -15.64 -49.20
CA ASN A 283 -11.74 -15.24 -50.19
C ASN A 283 -11.41 -15.81 -51.56
#